data_AF-A0A6I4N6J3-F1
#
_entry.id   AF-A0A6I4N6J3-F1
#
_cell.length_a   1.000
_cell.length_b   1.000
_cell.length_c   1.000
_cell.angle_alpha   90.00
_cell.angle_beta   90.00
_cell.angle_gamma   90.00
#
_symmetry.space_group_name_H-M   'P 1'
#
loop_
_entity.id
_entity.type
_entity.pdbx_description
1 polymer ?
#
loop_
_entity_poly.entity_id
_entity_poly.type
_entity_poly.pdbx_seq_one_letter_code
_entity_poly.pdbx_strand_id
1 'polypeptide(L)'
;MSSQIQPRWSALTDSVLRKDKWLPGRSVPTDTWEHILREHGGFEMHDAARQFLTEFGGLVNDGWPSGPVTARTPFRLDPLTAEWDHGTFAQLSARAGTYLYPVGQANRRTSYLGMDPNGAIYIGKDSIHLVADTADEALEKLVETRCTDIPLPLTPTDPVPARSPESHQEPDADARQRWSPQAARVLCEAGWRSGRSVPTATWEYILREEGGFEIHEAARLFLAEFGGLAVDRESDRTTGWRDFRLNPLLARWDLEIFEELSEEAGTYLYPLGMADRRNFYLGMAEDGTVYVGMDYLNLLADTGDKALEKLIEG
;
A
#
# COMPACT_ATOMS: atom_id res chain seq x y z
N MET A 1 12.10 39.41 -22.44
CA MET A 1 12.89 38.77 -21.37
C MET A 1 12.27 37.40 -21.17
N SER A 2 12.84 36.38 -21.79
CA SER A 2 12.34 35.01 -21.68
C SER A 2 12.82 34.46 -20.34
N SER A 3 11.92 34.32 -19.38
CA SER A 3 12.19 33.60 -18.14
C SER A 3 12.59 32.18 -18.52
N GLN A 4 13.88 31.86 -18.40
CA GLN A 4 14.33 30.48 -18.44
C GLN A 4 13.73 29.79 -17.22
N ILE A 5 12.63 29.07 -17.44
CA ILE A 5 12.13 28.09 -16.47
C ILE A 5 13.24 27.05 -16.38
N GLN A 6 14.03 27.10 -15.30
CA GLN A 6 14.95 26.00 -15.03
C GLN A 6 14.11 24.73 -14.93
N PRO A 7 14.50 23.66 -15.65
CA PRO A 7 13.77 22.41 -15.56
C PRO A 7 13.84 21.91 -14.11
N ARG A 8 12.68 21.50 -13.58
CA ARG A 8 12.48 21.02 -12.20
C ARG A 8 13.42 19.86 -11.81
N TRP A 9 13.89 19.11 -12.80
CA TRP A 9 14.79 17.96 -12.70
C TRP A 9 15.42 17.65 -14.06
N SER A 10 16.32 16.67 -14.13
CA SER A 10 16.97 16.26 -15.38
C SER A 10 15.99 15.62 -16.38
N ALA A 11 16.41 15.57 -17.64
CA ALA A 11 15.65 14.90 -18.71
C ALA A 11 15.48 13.39 -18.46
N LEU A 12 16.38 12.78 -17.69
CA LEU A 12 16.29 11.37 -17.30
C LEU A 12 15.11 11.17 -16.34
N THR A 13 15.01 12.01 -15.31
CA THR A 13 13.92 11.97 -14.32
C THR A 13 12.57 12.26 -14.97
N ASP A 14 12.48 13.27 -15.84
CA ASP A 14 11.24 13.52 -16.60
C ASP A 14 10.85 12.30 -17.46
N SER A 15 11.81 11.66 -18.12
CA SER A 15 11.55 10.47 -18.94
C SER A 15 11.11 9.27 -18.11
N VAL A 16 11.72 9.03 -16.95
CA VAL A 16 11.34 7.95 -16.03
C VAL A 16 9.93 8.19 -15.50
N LEU A 17 9.64 9.39 -14.97
CA LEU A 17 8.33 9.70 -14.42
C LEU A 17 7.23 9.57 -15.50
N ARG A 18 7.48 10.07 -16.72
CA ARG A 18 6.53 9.91 -17.84
C ARG A 18 6.32 8.47 -18.27
N LYS A 19 7.38 7.66 -18.25
CA LYS A 19 7.28 6.22 -18.51
C LYS A 19 6.35 5.56 -17.48
N ASP A 20 6.45 6.00 -16.22
CA ASP A 20 5.65 5.52 -15.10
C ASP A 20 4.30 6.28 -14.99
N LYS A 21 3.80 6.83 -16.11
CA LYS A 21 2.49 7.50 -16.28
C LYS A 21 2.30 8.82 -15.53
N TRP A 22 3.37 9.43 -15.02
CA TRP A 22 3.27 10.79 -14.50
C TRP A 22 3.11 11.81 -15.63
N LEU A 23 2.22 12.78 -15.42
CA LEU A 23 1.98 13.92 -16.30
C LEU A 23 1.92 15.21 -15.45
N PRO A 24 2.45 16.35 -15.95
CA PRO A 24 2.29 17.62 -15.26
C PRO A 24 0.81 17.94 -15.01
N GLY A 25 0.47 18.35 -13.79
CA GLY A 25 -0.91 18.63 -13.39
C GLY A 25 -1.73 17.40 -12.98
N ARG A 26 -1.11 16.22 -12.88
CA ARG A 26 -1.73 15.03 -12.25
C ARG A 26 -2.18 15.38 -10.82
N SER A 27 -3.39 14.94 -10.48
CA SER A 27 -4.03 15.24 -9.19
C SER A 27 -4.78 14.02 -8.68
N VAL A 28 -4.08 13.16 -7.96
CA VAL A 28 -4.60 11.95 -7.33
C VAL A 28 -5.37 12.32 -6.06
N PRO A 29 -6.61 11.84 -5.87
CA PRO A 29 -7.30 11.97 -4.58
C PRO A 29 -6.50 11.30 -3.47
N THR A 30 -6.38 11.93 -2.30
CA THR A 30 -5.57 11.40 -1.18
C THR A 30 -6.40 10.93 0.01
N ASP A 31 -7.71 11.12 -0.02
CA ASP A 31 -8.63 10.88 1.11
C ASP A 31 -8.60 9.42 1.60
N THR A 32 -8.45 8.45 0.69
CA THR A 32 -8.33 7.03 1.06
C THR A 32 -7.09 6.80 1.92
N TRP A 33 -5.93 7.28 1.48
CA TRP A 33 -4.68 7.13 2.22
C TRP A 33 -4.75 7.85 3.56
N GLU A 34 -5.24 9.10 3.55
CA GLU A 34 -5.37 9.91 4.75
C GLU A 34 -6.29 9.24 5.79
N HIS A 35 -7.44 8.71 5.36
CA HIS A 35 -8.37 8.02 6.24
C HIS A 35 -7.73 6.81 6.91
N ILE A 36 -7.13 5.90 6.12
CA ILE A 36 -6.61 4.63 6.64
C ILE A 36 -5.36 4.88 7.51
N LEU A 37 -4.47 5.78 7.12
CA LEU A 37 -3.26 6.11 7.90
C LEU A 37 -3.58 6.80 9.22
N ARG A 38 -4.60 7.65 9.24
CA ARG A 38 -5.09 8.26 10.48
C ARG A 38 -5.74 7.21 11.40
N GLU A 39 -6.54 6.33 10.83
CA GLU A 39 -7.27 5.28 11.56
C GLU A 39 -6.33 4.25 12.20
N HIS A 40 -5.38 3.70 11.45
CA HIS A 40 -4.56 2.58 11.92
C HIS A 40 -3.22 2.99 12.54
N GLY A 41 -2.65 4.11 12.10
CA GLY A 41 -1.33 4.55 12.54
C GLY A 41 -1.33 5.90 13.25
N GLY A 42 -2.49 6.53 13.45
CA GLY A 42 -2.57 7.87 14.03
C GLY A 42 -1.83 8.93 13.21
N PHE A 43 -1.60 8.67 11.91
CA PHE A 43 -0.82 9.58 11.09
C PHE A 43 -1.66 10.77 10.63
N GLU A 44 -1.17 11.99 10.88
CA GLU A 44 -1.80 13.22 10.41
C GLU A 44 -1.07 13.72 9.16
N MET A 45 -1.78 13.75 8.03
CA MET A 45 -1.22 14.18 6.76
C MET A 45 -1.04 15.70 6.76
N HIS A 46 0.22 16.14 6.74
CA HIS A 46 0.57 17.54 6.56
C HIS A 46 0.49 17.98 5.09
N ASP A 47 0.44 19.29 4.86
CA ASP A 47 0.25 19.87 3.53
C ASP A 47 1.31 19.43 2.51
N ALA A 48 2.59 19.34 2.92
CA ALA A 48 3.64 18.89 2.02
C ALA A 48 3.43 17.44 1.53
N ALA A 49 3.05 16.52 2.42
CA ALA A 49 2.73 15.14 2.06
C ALA A 49 1.48 15.07 1.19
N ARG A 50 0.46 15.88 1.48
CA ARG A 50 -0.76 15.96 0.67
C ARG A 50 -0.44 16.42 -0.76
N GLN A 51 0.33 17.49 -0.91
CA GLN A 51 0.76 18.01 -2.21
C GLN A 51 1.58 16.97 -2.98
N PHE A 52 2.54 16.34 -2.29
CA PHE A 52 3.38 15.31 -2.89
C PHE A 52 2.58 14.10 -3.37
N LEU A 53 1.70 13.54 -2.53
CA LEU A 53 0.89 12.39 -2.88
C LEU A 53 -0.20 12.73 -3.91
N THR A 54 -0.68 13.96 -3.94
CA THR A 54 -1.61 14.43 -4.99
C THR A 54 -0.92 14.40 -6.36
N GLU A 55 0.34 14.82 -6.44
CA GLU A 55 1.06 14.85 -7.72
C GLU A 55 1.65 13.46 -8.09
N PHE A 56 2.32 12.82 -7.13
CA PHE A 56 3.18 11.66 -7.35
C PHE A 56 2.67 10.36 -6.72
N GLY A 57 1.60 10.43 -5.92
CA GLY A 57 1.05 9.24 -5.26
C GLY A 57 0.64 8.17 -6.28
N GLY A 58 0.87 6.91 -5.95
CA GLY A 58 0.64 5.78 -6.85
C GLY A 58 1.72 5.57 -7.89
N LEU A 59 2.74 6.41 -8.05
CA LEU A 59 3.83 6.11 -8.99
C LEU A 59 4.70 4.95 -8.46
N VAL A 60 5.11 4.05 -9.36
CA VAL A 60 6.06 2.98 -9.06
C VAL A 60 7.09 2.89 -10.17
N ASN A 61 8.33 2.75 -9.75
CA ASN A 61 9.44 2.37 -10.59
C ASN A 61 10.01 1.04 -10.11
N ASP A 62 9.79 -0.05 -10.86
CA ASP A 62 10.22 -1.41 -10.48
C ASP A 62 11.62 -1.80 -11.01
N GLY A 63 12.32 -0.88 -11.70
CA GLY A 63 13.73 -1.05 -12.06
C GLY A 63 14.10 -2.24 -12.97
N TRP A 64 13.15 -2.88 -13.68
CA TRP A 64 13.46 -4.00 -14.60
C TRP A 64 12.48 -4.15 -15.79
N PRO A 65 12.91 -4.68 -16.97
CA PRO A 65 14.29 -4.96 -17.39
C PRO A 65 14.95 -3.74 -18.04
N SER A 66 16.27 -3.69 -17.84
CA SER A 66 17.32 -3.02 -18.63
C SER A 66 16.88 -2.35 -19.94
N GLY A 67 16.20 -1.22 -19.82
CA GLY A 67 16.10 -0.23 -20.88
C GLY A 67 17.22 0.81 -20.71
N PRO A 68 17.59 1.57 -21.76
CA PRO A 68 18.61 2.62 -21.67
C PRO A 68 18.27 3.73 -20.67
N VAL A 69 17.00 3.79 -20.23
CA VAL A 69 16.47 4.71 -19.20
C VAL A 69 15.83 3.87 -18.11
N THR A 70 16.62 3.47 -17.11
CA THR A 70 16.15 2.78 -15.91
C THR A 70 16.58 3.60 -14.70
N ALA A 71 15.64 3.96 -13.82
CA ALA A 71 16.01 4.57 -12.54
C ALA A 71 16.85 3.59 -11.74
N ARG A 72 17.83 4.14 -11.03
CA ARG A 72 18.84 3.34 -10.34
C ARG A 72 18.34 2.75 -9.02
N THR A 73 17.35 3.38 -8.39
CA THR A 73 16.67 2.88 -7.18
C THR A 73 15.20 2.64 -7.49
N PRO A 74 14.68 1.40 -7.39
CA PRO A 74 13.25 1.16 -7.53
C PRO A 74 12.50 1.71 -6.31
N PHE A 75 11.40 2.40 -6.56
CA PHE A 75 10.58 3.05 -5.54
C PHE A 75 9.09 2.89 -5.82
N ARG A 76 8.28 3.01 -4.79
CA ARG A 76 6.82 2.98 -4.83
C ARG A 76 6.27 4.07 -3.94
N LEU A 77 5.51 5.00 -4.50
CA LEU A 77 4.88 6.11 -3.79
C LEU A 77 3.46 5.74 -3.37
N ASP A 78 3.35 4.66 -2.60
CA ASP A 78 2.09 4.21 -1.99
C ASP A 78 2.29 4.17 -0.47
N PRO A 79 1.70 5.11 0.28
CA PRO A 79 1.97 5.25 1.70
C PRO A 79 1.41 4.08 2.53
N LEU A 80 0.47 3.29 1.99
CA LEU A 80 -0.04 2.08 2.66
C LEU A 80 0.94 0.91 2.62
N THR A 81 2.03 1.01 1.84
CA THR A 81 3.07 -0.01 1.83
C THR A 81 3.92 -0.01 3.10
N ALA A 82 3.88 1.07 3.89
CA ALA A 82 4.61 1.21 5.16
C ALA A 82 4.20 0.20 6.26
N GLU A 83 3.32 -0.75 5.96
CA GLU A 83 2.87 -1.86 6.82
C GLU A 83 2.35 -1.41 8.20
N TRP A 84 1.87 -0.17 8.30
CA TRP A 84 1.36 0.41 9.55
C TRP A 84 2.36 0.29 10.71
N ASP A 85 3.65 0.20 10.42
CA ASP A 85 4.68 0.03 11.43
C ASP A 85 4.94 1.36 12.14
N HIS A 86 3.96 1.75 12.95
CA HIS A 86 3.98 2.93 13.80
C HIS A 86 5.22 2.91 14.70
N GLY A 87 5.64 1.73 15.15
CA GLY A 87 6.88 1.57 15.92
C GLY A 87 8.12 1.99 15.14
N THR A 88 8.22 1.60 13.87
CA THR A 88 9.32 2.02 12.99
C THR A 88 9.23 3.50 12.66
N PHE A 89 8.08 4.03 12.25
CA PHE A 89 7.95 5.45 11.89
C PHE A 89 8.10 6.39 13.09
N ALA A 90 7.69 5.99 14.29
CA ALA A 90 7.97 6.74 15.52
C ALA A 90 9.47 6.81 15.81
N GLN A 91 10.20 5.69 15.64
CA GLN A 91 11.66 5.67 15.80
C GLN A 91 12.37 6.50 14.73
N LEU A 92 11.94 6.40 13.47
CA LEU A 92 12.47 7.20 12.37
C LEU A 92 12.24 8.70 12.62
N SER A 93 11.02 9.09 13.01
CA SER A 93 10.68 10.48 13.34
C SER A 93 11.53 11.01 14.50
N ALA A 94 11.69 10.22 15.57
CA ALA A 94 12.53 10.59 16.70
C ALA A 94 13.99 10.81 16.29
N ARG A 95 14.52 9.96 15.39
CA ARG A 95 15.90 10.08 14.89
C ARG A 95 16.09 11.22 13.91
N ALA A 96 15.09 11.53 13.10
CA ALA A 96 15.10 12.71 12.22
C ALA A 96 14.89 14.02 13.00
N GLY A 97 14.35 13.95 14.22
CA GLY A 97 13.99 15.12 15.02
C GLY A 97 12.76 15.85 14.50
N THR A 98 11.96 15.20 13.64
CA THR A 98 10.75 15.77 13.03
C THR A 98 9.71 14.67 12.83
N TYR A 99 8.45 15.04 12.71
CA TYR A 99 7.37 14.11 12.44
C TYR A 99 7.38 13.69 10.97
N LEU A 100 7.53 12.39 10.70
CA LEU A 100 7.58 11.87 9.34
C LEU A 100 6.26 11.22 8.96
N TYR A 101 5.65 11.73 7.89
CA TYR A 101 4.52 11.10 7.26
C TYR A 101 4.98 10.06 6.22
N PRO A 102 4.44 8.83 6.22
CA PRO A 102 4.80 7.83 5.22
C PRO A 102 4.34 8.28 3.83
N VAL A 103 5.24 8.25 2.86
CA VAL A 103 4.92 8.57 1.45
C VAL A 103 5.19 7.41 0.50
N GLY A 104 5.86 6.35 0.97
CA GLY A 104 6.11 5.17 0.16
C GLY A 104 7.26 4.30 0.65
N GLN A 105 7.86 3.59 -0.29
CA GLN A 105 9.00 2.68 -0.10
C GLN A 105 10.02 2.81 -1.23
N ALA A 106 11.27 2.49 -0.93
CA ALA A 106 12.38 2.44 -1.87
C ALA A 106 13.24 1.19 -1.64
N ASN A 107 14.31 1.02 -2.43
CA ASN A 107 15.27 -0.08 -2.33
C ASN A 107 14.61 -1.46 -2.41
N ARG A 108 13.73 -1.68 -3.40
CA ARG A 108 12.97 -2.93 -3.54
C ARG A 108 12.20 -3.29 -2.27
N ARG A 109 11.53 -2.29 -1.67
CA ARG A 109 10.64 -2.46 -0.50
C ARG A 109 11.37 -2.78 0.81
N THR A 110 12.68 -2.49 0.89
CA THR A 110 13.47 -2.70 2.11
C THR A 110 13.63 -1.44 2.96
N SER A 111 13.32 -0.26 2.41
CA SER A 111 13.40 1.02 3.10
C SER A 111 12.10 1.80 2.92
N TYR A 112 11.65 2.46 3.99
CA TYR A 112 10.50 3.35 3.97
C TYR A 112 10.91 4.76 3.54
N LEU A 113 10.01 5.43 2.84
CA LEU A 113 10.12 6.85 2.52
C LEU A 113 9.19 7.63 3.45
N GLY A 114 9.76 8.57 4.19
CA GLY A 114 9.03 9.49 5.06
C GLY A 114 9.25 10.93 4.60
N MET A 115 8.22 11.76 4.69
CA MET A 115 8.31 13.19 4.39
C MET A 115 8.06 13.99 5.67
N ASP A 116 8.82 15.06 5.88
CA ASP A 116 8.58 16.00 6.97
C ASP A 116 7.60 17.14 6.56
N PRO A 117 7.13 17.96 7.50
CA PRO A 117 6.21 19.06 7.20
C PRO A 117 6.75 20.11 6.23
N ASN A 118 8.07 20.21 6.07
CA ASN A 118 8.72 21.15 5.16
C ASN A 118 8.88 20.59 3.73
N GLY A 119 8.59 19.30 3.53
CA GLY A 119 8.72 18.62 2.24
C GLY A 119 10.06 17.91 2.04
N ALA A 120 10.89 17.81 3.08
CA ALA A 120 12.12 17.03 3.04
C ALA A 120 11.79 15.53 3.06
N ILE A 121 12.45 14.76 2.19
CA ILE A 121 12.24 13.31 2.08
C ILE A 121 13.40 12.57 2.73
N TYR A 122 13.04 11.61 3.58
CA TYR A 122 13.93 10.72 4.28
C TYR A 122 13.71 9.28 3.82
N ILE A 123 14.78 8.50 3.83
CA ILE A 123 14.75 7.06 3.58
C ILE A 123 15.29 6.32 4.81
N GLY A 124 14.59 5.28 5.26
CA GLY A 124 15.04 4.55 6.44
C GLY A 124 14.26 3.29 6.80
N LYS A 125 14.88 2.48 7.66
CA LYS A 125 14.29 1.33 8.34
C LYS A 125 14.93 1.20 9.72
N ASP A 126 16.16 0.70 9.77
CA ASP A 126 16.96 0.60 11.00
C ASP A 126 17.88 1.81 11.23
N SER A 127 18.09 2.61 10.18
CA SER A 127 18.72 3.93 10.20
C SER A 127 17.86 4.88 9.38
N ILE A 128 18.08 6.19 9.54
CA ILE A 128 17.42 7.22 8.73
C ILE A 128 18.43 8.12 8.05
N HIS A 129 18.17 8.45 6.80
CA HIS A 129 18.99 9.32 5.98
C HIS A 129 18.11 10.33 5.26
N LEU A 130 18.51 11.59 5.28
CA LEU A 130 17.92 12.63 4.45
C LEU A 130 18.28 12.37 2.99
N VAL A 131 17.27 12.19 2.13
CA VAL A 131 17.46 12.08 0.68
C VAL A 131 17.68 13.48 0.12
N ALA A 132 16.74 14.39 0.34
CA ALA A 132 16.85 15.81 -0.03
C ALA A 132 15.89 16.68 0.79
N ASP A 133 16.14 17.98 0.80
CA ASP A 133 15.33 18.98 1.49
C ASP A 133 14.01 19.30 0.74
N THR A 134 13.90 18.89 -0.52
CA THR A 134 12.70 19.04 -1.33
C THR A 134 12.31 17.75 -2.03
N ALA A 135 11.02 17.59 -2.31
CA ALA A 135 10.49 16.42 -3.01
C ALA A 135 11.09 16.21 -4.40
N ASP A 136 11.31 17.29 -5.15
CA ASP A 136 11.80 17.23 -6.52
C ASP A 136 13.25 16.75 -6.58
N GLU A 137 14.09 17.30 -5.70
CA GLU A 137 15.48 16.86 -5.55
C GLU A 137 15.56 15.42 -5.03
N ALA A 138 14.61 15.01 -4.19
CA ALA A 138 14.56 13.63 -3.72
C ALA A 138 14.21 12.65 -4.85
N LEU A 139 13.23 12.99 -5.70
CA LEU A 139 12.90 12.19 -6.89
C LEU A 139 14.07 12.13 -7.86
N GLU A 140 14.74 13.26 -8.12
CA GLU A 140 15.97 13.31 -8.93
C GLU A 140 17.01 12.35 -8.37
N LYS A 141 17.29 12.40 -7.06
CA LYS A 141 18.27 11.50 -6.43
C LYS A 141 17.87 10.04 -6.48
N LEU A 142 16.58 9.71 -6.29
CA LEU A 142 16.08 8.33 -6.39
C LEU A 142 16.25 7.77 -7.81
N VAL A 143 16.08 8.62 -8.84
CA VAL A 143 16.25 8.24 -10.24
C VAL A 143 17.74 8.14 -10.63
N GLU A 144 18.52 9.17 -10.33
CA GLU A 144 19.91 9.32 -10.81
C GLU A 144 20.95 8.53 -10.00
N THR A 145 20.66 8.27 -8.73
CA THR A 145 21.61 7.65 -7.81
C THR A 145 21.13 6.25 -7.44
N ARG A 146 22.01 5.24 -7.58
CA ARG A 146 21.81 3.99 -6.84
C ARG A 146 22.02 4.36 -5.37
N CYS A 147 21.01 4.26 -4.53
CA CYS A 147 21.22 4.21 -3.09
C CYS A 147 21.84 2.85 -2.70
N THR A 148 23.00 2.50 -3.26
CA THR A 148 23.71 1.23 -2.97
C THR A 148 24.81 1.35 -1.93
N ASP A 149 25.16 2.55 -1.47
CA ASP A 149 26.24 2.72 -0.50
C ASP A 149 25.71 3.13 0.89
N ILE A 150 24.85 2.29 1.45
CA ILE A 150 24.80 2.14 2.91
C ILE A 150 25.56 0.85 3.23
N PRO A 151 26.75 0.93 3.84
CA PRO A 151 27.38 -0.26 4.41
C PRO A 151 26.43 -0.83 5.45
N LEU A 152 25.90 -2.02 5.21
CA LEU A 152 25.20 -2.79 6.24
C LEU A 152 26.21 -3.09 7.36
N PRO A 153 26.06 -2.61 8.61
CA PRO A 153 26.58 -3.35 9.73
C PRO A 153 25.59 -4.51 9.96
N LEU A 154 25.91 -5.68 9.40
CA LEU A 154 25.34 -6.93 9.88
C LEU A 154 25.86 -7.15 11.31
N THR A 155 25.15 -6.60 12.28
CA THR A 155 25.27 -7.00 13.68
C THR A 155 23.98 -7.72 14.07
N PRO A 156 24.06 -8.94 14.63
CA PRO A 156 22.90 -9.64 15.16
C PRO A 156 22.27 -8.76 16.24
N THR A 157 21.02 -8.35 16.04
CA THR A 157 20.27 -7.61 17.05
C THR A 157 19.49 -8.60 17.90
N ASP A 158 19.57 -8.41 19.22
CA ASP A 158 18.83 -9.13 20.24
C ASP A 158 17.31 -9.18 19.96
N PRO A 159 16.59 -10.20 20.47
CA PRO A 159 15.17 -10.36 20.23
C PRO A 159 14.38 -9.13 20.68
N VAL A 160 13.59 -8.60 19.74
CA VAL A 160 12.55 -7.58 19.97
C VAL A 160 11.63 -8.07 21.09
N PRO A 161 11.35 -7.27 22.13
CA PRO A 161 10.37 -7.64 23.14
C PRO A 161 9.00 -7.76 22.48
N ALA A 162 8.33 -8.89 22.75
CA ALA A 162 6.98 -9.17 22.30
C ALA A 162 6.05 -7.99 22.59
N ARG A 163 5.23 -7.63 21.59
CA ARG A 163 4.16 -6.65 21.70
C ARG A 163 3.36 -6.93 22.98
N SER A 164 3.22 -5.92 23.83
CA SER A 164 2.24 -6.00 24.92
C SER A 164 0.84 -6.05 24.30
N PRO A 165 -0.05 -6.95 24.73
CA PRO A 165 -1.41 -6.99 24.24
C PRO A 165 -2.13 -5.73 24.74
N GLU A 166 -2.27 -4.74 23.87
CA GLU A 166 -3.16 -3.61 24.12
C GLU A 166 -4.60 -4.14 24.17
N SER A 167 -5.28 -3.78 25.26
CA SER A 167 -6.69 -3.98 25.59
C SER A 167 -7.52 -4.83 24.61
N HIS A 168 -7.93 -6.03 25.07
CA HIS A 168 -9.00 -6.81 24.46
C HIS A 168 -10.28 -5.97 24.38
N GLN A 169 -10.49 -5.31 23.26
CA GLN A 169 -11.75 -4.67 22.95
C GLN A 169 -12.70 -5.79 22.57
N GLU A 170 -13.74 -5.98 23.38
CA GLU A 170 -14.76 -6.97 23.10
C GLU A 170 -15.34 -6.75 21.69
N PRO A 171 -15.43 -7.79 20.83
CA PRO A 171 -15.91 -7.62 19.48
C PRO A 171 -17.33 -7.07 19.51
N ASP A 172 -17.59 -6.10 18.63
CA ASP A 172 -18.86 -5.41 18.49
C ASP A 172 -20.02 -6.40 18.34
N ALA A 173 -21.20 -6.08 18.88
CA ALA A 173 -22.37 -6.96 18.87
C ALA A 173 -22.79 -7.32 17.43
N ASP A 174 -22.64 -6.38 16.50
CA ASP A 174 -22.88 -6.57 15.07
C ASP A 174 -21.89 -7.57 14.44
N ALA A 175 -20.62 -7.49 14.81
CA ALA A 175 -19.57 -8.40 14.35
C ALA A 175 -19.85 -9.86 14.74
N ARG A 176 -20.32 -10.08 15.98
CA ARG A 176 -20.67 -11.40 16.51
C ARG A 176 -21.91 -12.02 15.87
N GLN A 177 -22.72 -11.21 15.19
CA GLN A 177 -23.91 -11.69 14.47
C GLN A 177 -23.58 -12.05 13.02
N ARG A 178 -22.61 -11.37 12.40
CA ARG A 178 -22.19 -11.60 11.01
C ARG A 178 -21.14 -12.70 10.85
N TRP A 179 -20.27 -12.87 11.84
CA TRP A 179 -19.14 -13.80 11.76
C TRP A 179 -19.00 -14.65 13.02
N SER A 180 -18.19 -15.71 12.89
CA SER A 180 -17.69 -16.44 14.05
C SER A 180 -16.99 -15.52 15.06
N PRO A 181 -16.92 -15.91 16.35
CA PRO A 181 -16.18 -15.16 17.35
C PRO A 181 -14.69 -14.98 17.01
N GLN A 182 -14.07 -15.93 16.30
CA GLN A 182 -12.68 -15.82 15.89
C GLN A 182 -12.52 -14.77 14.79
N ALA A 183 -13.35 -14.83 13.75
CA ALA A 183 -13.31 -13.89 12.64
C ALA A 183 -13.64 -12.46 13.11
N ALA A 184 -14.68 -12.29 13.93
CA ALA A 184 -15.01 -10.99 14.53
C ALA A 184 -13.85 -10.40 15.34
N ARG A 185 -13.18 -11.23 16.15
CA ARG A 185 -12.02 -10.77 16.96
C ARG A 185 -10.85 -10.35 16.06
N VAL A 186 -10.49 -11.17 15.08
CA VAL A 186 -9.37 -10.87 14.16
C VAL A 186 -9.63 -9.63 13.33
N LEU A 187 -10.86 -9.42 12.84
CA LEU A 187 -11.23 -8.20 12.12
C LEU A 187 -11.16 -6.97 13.02
N CYS A 188 -11.66 -7.05 14.26
CA CYS A 188 -11.56 -5.95 15.23
C CYS A 188 -10.09 -5.63 15.58
N GLU A 189 -9.26 -6.66 15.80
CA GLU A 189 -7.81 -6.53 16.04
C GLU A 189 -7.09 -5.90 14.83
N ALA A 190 -7.56 -6.18 13.61
CA ALA A 190 -7.08 -5.54 12.39
C ALA A 190 -7.60 -4.10 12.21
N GLY A 191 -8.45 -3.60 13.11
CA GLY A 191 -8.97 -2.23 13.12
C GLY A 191 -10.35 -2.04 12.49
N TRP A 192 -11.05 -3.12 12.12
CA TRP A 192 -12.44 -3.04 11.63
C TRP A 192 -13.41 -2.67 12.77
N ARG A 193 -14.45 -1.89 12.44
CA ARG A 193 -15.58 -1.57 13.32
C ARG A 193 -16.86 -1.46 12.51
N SER A 194 -18.02 -1.70 13.14
CA SER A 194 -19.31 -1.54 12.46
C SER A 194 -19.50 -0.09 11.98
N GLY A 195 -20.07 0.07 10.78
CA GLY A 195 -20.27 1.37 10.14
C GLY A 195 -19.00 2.04 9.60
N ARG A 196 -17.86 1.33 9.55
CA ARG A 196 -16.65 1.81 8.89
C ARG A 196 -16.92 2.10 7.41
N SER A 197 -16.45 3.25 6.92
CA SER A 197 -16.61 3.68 5.54
C SER A 197 -15.37 4.45 5.08
N VAL A 198 -14.52 3.75 4.34
CA VAL A 198 -13.28 4.23 3.74
C VAL A 198 -13.60 4.83 2.38
N PRO A 199 -13.13 6.06 2.08
CA PRO A 199 -13.19 6.59 0.72
C PRO A 199 -12.43 5.68 -0.25
N THR A 200 -12.99 5.34 -1.40
CA THR A 200 -12.33 4.47 -2.41
C THR A 200 -11.69 5.24 -3.55
N ALA A 201 -11.98 6.54 -3.67
CA ALA A 201 -11.63 7.37 -4.84
C ALA A 201 -10.15 7.32 -5.26
N THR A 202 -9.21 7.21 -4.30
CA THR A 202 -7.79 7.08 -4.61
C THR A 202 -7.50 5.79 -5.38
N TRP A 203 -8.03 4.66 -4.92
CA TRP A 203 -7.87 3.37 -5.58
C TRP A 203 -8.55 3.35 -6.95
N GLU A 204 -9.78 3.86 -7.01
CA GLU A 204 -10.53 3.93 -8.27
C GLU A 204 -9.83 4.78 -9.33
N TYR A 205 -9.21 5.89 -8.94
CA TYR A 205 -8.43 6.74 -9.83
C TYR A 205 -7.20 6.00 -10.34
N ILE A 206 -6.36 5.49 -9.44
CA ILE A 206 -5.07 4.88 -9.81
C ILE A 206 -5.28 3.62 -10.66
N LEU A 207 -6.19 2.73 -10.25
CA LEU A 207 -6.41 1.47 -10.95
C LEU A 207 -7.06 1.65 -12.32
N ARG A 208 -7.88 2.68 -12.50
CA ARG A 208 -8.45 3.03 -13.80
C ARG A 208 -7.41 3.62 -14.74
N GLU A 209 -6.61 4.57 -14.26
CA GLU A 209 -5.62 5.27 -15.09
C GLU A 209 -4.40 4.39 -15.43
N GLU A 210 -3.95 3.55 -14.50
CA GLU A 210 -2.74 2.75 -14.67
C GLU A 210 -3.03 1.31 -15.13
N GLY A 211 -4.08 0.71 -14.61
CA GLY A 211 -4.42 -0.71 -14.84
C GLY A 211 -5.70 -0.93 -15.65
N GLY A 212 -6.44 0.12 -16.04
CA GLY A 212 -7.70 -0.02 -16.79
C GLY A 212 -8.82 -0.68 -16.00
N PHE A 213 -8.73 -0.79 -14.67
CA PHE A 213 -9.77 -1.42 -13.88
C PHE A 213 -10.95 -0.48 -13.62
N GLU A 214 -12.16 -0.94 -13.88
CA GLU A 214 -13.39 -0.23 -13.55
C GLU A 214 -14.06 -0.87 -12.34
N ILE A 215 -14.22 -0.09 -11.27
CA ILE A 215 -14.79 -0.59 -10.03
C ILE A 215 -16.31 -0.72 -10.12
N HIS A 216 -16.80 -1.93 -9.86
CA HIS A 216 -18.22 -2.21 -9.72
C HIS A 216 -18.71 -1.97 -8.28
N GLU A 217 -20.03 -1.94 -8.10
CA GLU A 217 -20.65 -1.54 -6.83
C GLU A 217 -20.33 -2.52 -5.70
N ALA A 218 -20.29 -3.82 -5.95
CA ALA A 218 -19.98 -4.81 -4.92
C ALA A 218 -18.55 -4.61 -4.37
N ALA A 219 -17.57 -4.42 -5.26
CA ALA A 219 -16.20 -4.13 -4.85
C ALA A 219 -16.08 -2.77 -4.14
N ARG A 220 -16.82 -1.75 -4.58
CA ARG A 220 -16.84 -0.43 -3.93
C ARG A 220 -17.36 -0.53 -2.49
N LEU A 221 -18.50 -1.19 -2.28
CA LEU A 221 -19.08 -1.37 -0.95
C LEU A 221 -18.15 -2.19 -0.06
N PHE A 222 -17.57 -3.27 -0.59
CA PHE A 222 -16.63 -4.10 0.14
C PHE A 222 -15.37 -3.33 0.55
N LEU A 223 -14.76 -2.58 -0.37
CA LEU A 223 -13.57 -1.79 -0.09
C LEU A 223 -13.86 -0.57 0.79
N ALA A 224 -15.07 -0.02 0.74
CA ALA A 224 -15.49 1.00 1.68
C ALA A 224 -15.58 0.46 3.11
N GLU A 225 -16.05 -0.77 3.31
CA GLU A 225 -16.13 -1.35 4.65
C GLU A 225 -14.79 -1.92 5.14
N PHE A 226 -14.10 -2.67 4.29
CA PHE A 226 -12.94 -3.50 4.67
C PHE A 226 -11.61 -3.07 4.05
N GLY A 227 -11.62 -2.11 3.13
CA GLY A 227 -10.39 -1.67 2.47
C GLY A 227 -9.36 -1.12 3.46
N GLY A 228 -8.08 -1.41 3.20
CA GLY A 228 -6.96 -1.03 4.06
C GLY A 228 -6.66 -2.01 5.20
N LEU A 229 -7.56 -2.96 5.51
CA LEU A 229 -7.30 -3.96 6.54
C LEU A 229 -6.15 -4.88 6.13
N ALA A 230 -5.32 -5.20 7.12
CA ALA A 230 -4.23 -6.14 6.99
C ALA A 230 -4.23 -7.08 8.19
N VAL A 231 -4.17 -8.38 7.92
CA VAL A 231 -4.07 -9.42 8.94
C VAL A 231 -2.77 -10.16 8.70
N ASP A 232 -1.92 -10.19 9.73
CA ASP A 232 -0.69 -10.98 9.75
C ASP A 232 -0.79 -11.97 10.92
N ARG A 233 -0.55 -13.26 10.64
CA ARG A 233 -0.61 -14.31 11.65
C ARG A 233 0.76 -14.96 11.79
N GLU A 234 1.21 -15.09 13.03
CA GLU A 234 2.41 -15.86 13.34
C GLU A 234 2.29 -17.31 12.83
N SER A 235 3.42 -17.84 12.37
CA SER A 235 3.57 -19.05 11.55
C SER A 235 3.25 -20.38 12.25
N ASP A 236 2.58 -20.37 13.40
CA ASP A 236 2.40 -21.58 14.23
C ASP A 236 1.23 -22.48 13.80
N ARG A 237 0.37 -22.01 12.88
CA ARG A 237 -0.75 -22.79 12.37
C ARG A 237 -0.38 -23.55 11.09
N THR A 238 -0.67 -24.85 11.09
CA THR A 238 -0.52 -25.76 9.95
C THR A 238 -1.70 -25.71 8.97
N THR A 239 -2.71 -24.86 9.22
CA THR A 239 -3.95 -24.77 8.41
C THR A 239 -4.46 -23.32 8.36
N GLY A 240 -4.88 -22.87 7.19
CA GLY A 240 -5.39 -21.51 6.93
C GLY A 240 -4.40 -20.57 6.20
N TRP A 241 -4.91 -19.42 5.76
CA TRP A 241 -4.09 -18.36 5.14
C TRP A 241 -3.21 -17.67 6.19
N ARG A 242 -1.92 -17.47 5.88
CA ARG A 242 -0.97 -16.87 6.82
C ARG A 242 -1.19 -15.37 7.02
N ASP A 243 -1.45 -14.68 5.92
CA ASP A 243 -1.72 -13.25 5.92
C ASP A 243 -2.69 -12.89 4.78
N PHE A 244 -3.31 -11.72 4.89
CA PHE A 244 -3.95 -11.07 3.75
C PHE A 244 -3.96 -9.54 3.95
N ARG A 245 -4.03 -8.82 2.83
CA ARG A 245 -4.10 -7.36 2.79
C ARG A 245 -5.15 -6.92 1.78
N LEU A 246 -6.10 -6.10 2.21
CA LEU A 246 -7.15 -5.52 1.37
C LEU A 246 -6.70 -4.16 0.82
N ASN A 247 -5.64 -4.19 0.00
CA ASN A 247 -5.16 -3.03 -0.74
C ASN A 247 -5.17 -3.37 -2.24
N PRO A 248 -6.12 -2.83 -3.02
CA PRO A 248 -6.29 -3.21 -4.43
C PRO A 248 -5.13 -2.70 -5.31
N LEU A 249 -4.36 -1.70 -4.86
CA LEU A 249 -3.13 -1.24 -5.56
C LEU A 249 -2.03 -2.31 -5.59
N LEU A 250 -2.22 -3.42 -4.88
CA LEU A 250 -1.31 -4.56 -4.92
C LEU A 250 -1.38 -5.31 -6.25
N ALA A 251 -2.51 -5.25 -6.97
CA ALA A 251 -2.76 -5.97 -8.24
C ALA A 251 -2.66 -5.07 -9.49
N ARG A 252 -2.22 -3.82 -9.32
CA ARG A 252 -2.30 -2.77 -10.36
C ARG A 252 -1.58 -3.07 -11.68
N TRP A 253 -0.59 -3.97 -11.65
CA TRP A 253 0.24 -4.32 -12.81
C TRP A 253 -0.14 -5.67 -13.40
N ASP A 254 -1.05 -6.37 -12.76
CA ASP A 254 -1.40 -7.75 -13.05
C ASP A 254 -2.71 -7.81 -13.83
N LEU A 255 -2.95 -6.83 -14.71
CA LEU A 255 -4.15 -6.80 -15.53
C LEU A 255 -4.24 -8.07 -16.39
N GLU A 256 -3.14 -8.49 -17.01
CA GLU A 256 -3.11 -9.73 -17.81
C GLU A 256 -3.53 -10.94 -16.97
N ILE A 257 -3.05 -11.04 -15.73
CA ILE A 257 -3.48 -12.08 -14.78
C ILE A 257 -4.97 -11.94 -14.48
N PHE A 258 -5.46 -10.74 -14.20
CA PHE A 258 -6.88 -10.52 -13.91
C PHE A 258 -7.78 -10.73 -15.13
N GLU A 259 -7.31 -10.51 -16.35
CA GLU A 259 -8.01 -10.84 -17.59
C GLU A 259 -8.17 -12.36 -17.70
N GLU A 260 -7.10 -13.13 -17.50
CA GLU A 260 -7.14 -14.60 -17.49
C GLU A 260 -8.07 -15.13 -16.38
N LEU A 261 -7.93 -14.61 -15.16
CA LEU A 261 -8.78 -14.98 -14.02
C LEU A 261 -10.26 -14.61 -14.26
N SER A 262 -10.53 -13.47 -14.91
CA SER A 262 -11.89 -13.06 -15.27
C SER A 262 -12.50 -13.96 -16.35
N GLU A 263 -11.70 -14.38 -17.33
CA GLU A 263 -12.13 -15.34 -18.34
C GLU A 263 -12.47 -16.70 -17.70
N GLU A 264 -11.62 -17.21 -16.81
CA GLU A 264 -11.86 -18.45 -16.07
C GLU A 264 -13.10 -18.34 -15.16
N ALA A 265 -13.31 -17.19 -14.52
CA ALA A 265 -14.50 -16.92 -13.70
C ALA A 265 -15.78 -16.78 -14.54
N GLY A 266 -15.66 -16.48 -15.84
CA GLY A 266 -16.77 -16.09 -16.70
C GLY A 266 -17.38 -14.73 -16.35
N THR A 267 -16.67 -13.89 -15.59
CA THR A 267 -17.12 -12.57 -15.14
C THR A 267 -15.93 -11.67 -14.87
N TYR A 268 -16.12 -10.36 -14.99
CA TYR A 268 -15.08 -9.39 -14.67
C TYR A 268 -14.77 -9.37 -13.16
N LEU A 269 -13.49 -9.56 -12.81
CA LEU A 269 -13.00 -9.52 -11.44
C LEU A 269 -12.31 -8.19 -11.15
N TYR A 270 -12.77 -7.51 -10.10
CA TYR A 270 -12.10 -6.33 -9.58
C TYR A 270 -11.12 -6.71 -8.45
N PRO A 271 -9.88 -6.22 -8.44
CA PRO A 271 -8.91 -6.54 -7.40
C PRO A 271 -9.34 -5.98 -6.05
N LEU A 272 -9.27 -6.81 -5.01
CA LEU A 272 -9.47 -6.40 -3.61
C LEU A 272 -8.14 -6.28 -2.85
N GLY A 273 -7.15 -7.10 -3.22
CA GLY A 273 -5.89 -7.20 -2.50
C GLY A 273 -5.17 -8.53 -2.74
N MET A 274 -4.35 -8.94 -1.79
CA MET A 274 -3.57 -10.19 -1.88
C MET A 274 -3.53 -10.97 -0.57
N ALA A 275 -3.31 -12.29 -0.65
CA ALA A 275 -3.21 -13.23 0.46
C ALA A 275 -1.97 -14.14 0.37
N ASP A 276 -1.64 -14.79 1.50
CA ASP A 276 -0.49 -15.69 1.74
C ASP A 276 0.82 -15.14 1.22
N ARG A 277 1.39 -14.15 1.92
CA ARG A 277 2.64 -13.46 1.58
C ARG A 277 2.60 -12.79 0.22
N ARG A 278 1.41 -12.32 -0.16
CA ARG A 278 1.17 -11.67 -1.45
C ARG A 278 1.40 -12.60 -2.64
N ASN A 279 1.14 -13.90 -2.47
CA ASN A 279 1.23 -14.89 -3.54
C ASN A 279 -0.08 -15.05 -4.30
N PHE A 280 -1.23 -14.78 -3.67
CA PHE A 280 -2.52 -14.95 -4.32
C PHE A 280 -3.27 -13.64 -4.40
N TYR A 281 -3.89 -13.38 -5.55
CA TYR A 281 -4.78 -12.25 -5.74
C TYR A 281 -6.16 -12.56 -5.19
N LEU A 282 -6.79 -11.56 -4.58
CA LEU A 282 -8.19 -11.59 -4.20
C LEU A 282 -8.96 -10.74 -5.21
N GLY A 283 -9.91 -11.35 -5.89
CA GLY A 283 -10.76 -10.70 -6.89
C GLY A 283 -12.23 -10.83 -6.53
N MET A 284 -13.03 -9.78 -6.80
CA MET A 284 -14.47 -9.79 -6.59
C MET A 284 -15.22 -9.63 -7.90
N ALA A 285 -16.20 -10.49 -8.13
CA ALA A 285 -17.15 -10.36 -9.23
C ALA A 285 -18.24 -9.32 -8.91
N GLU A 286 -18.98 -8.89 -9.93
CA GLU A 286 -20.03 -7.87 -9.81
C GLU A 286 -21.18 -8.28 -8.86
N ASP A 287 -21.42 -9.59 -8.72
CA ASP A 287 -22.42 -10.14 -7.80
C ASP A 287 -21.95 -10.23 -6.33
N GLY A 288 -20.70 -9.87 -6.05
CA GLY A 288 -20.10 -9.93 -4.72
C GLY A 288 -19.39 -11.25 -4.40
N THR A 289 -19.36 -12.20 -5.35
CA THR A 289 -18.58 -13.42 -5.24
C THR A 289 -17.08 -13.10 -5.20
N VAL A 290 -16.36 -13.71 -4.27
CA VAL A 290 -14.92 -13.52 -4.10
C VAL A 290 -14.17 -14.77 -4.55
N TYR A 291 -13.14 -14.53 -5.33
CA TYR A 291 -12.22 -15.53 -5.83
C TYR A 291 -10.81 -15.28 -5.32
N VAL A 292 -10.02 -16.35 -5.30
CA VAL A 292 -8.60 -16.31 -5.02
C VAL A 292 -7.85 -17.00 -6.15
N GLY A 293 -6.82 -16.36 -6.70
CA GLY A 293 -6.12 -16.92 -7.86
C GLY A 293 -4.74 -16.33 -8.12
N MET A 294 -3.92 -17.13 -8.81
CA MET A 294 -2.63 -16.74 -9.37
C MET A 294 -2.42 -17.50 -10.69
N ASP A 295 -2.07 -18.78 -10.63
CA ASP A 295 -1.96 -19.67 -11.81
C ASP A 295 -3.24 -20.47 -12.08
N TYR A 296 -4.19 -20.42 -11.15
CA TYR A 296 -5.50 -21.08 -11.20
C TYR A 296 -6.48 -20.29 -10.35
N LEU A 297 -7.75 -20.29 -10.75
CA LEU A 297 -8.81 -19.62 -10.01
C LEU A 297 -9.53 -20.58 -9.06
N ASN A 298 -9.75 -20.15 -7.82
CA ASN A 298 -10.68 -20.82 -6.90
C ASN A 298 -11.76 -19.87 -6.42
N LEU A 299 -12.99 -20.39 -6.36
CA LEU A 299 -14.07 -19.75 -5.64
C LEU A 299 -13.75 -19.76 -4.14
N LEU A 300 -13.57 -18.58 -3.56
CA LEU A 300 -13.38 -18.44 -2.13
C LEU A 300 -14.74 -18.46 -1.45
N ALA A 301 -15.67 -17.58 -1.81
CA ALA A 301 -17.05 -17.61 -1.32
C ALA A 301 -17.99 -16.74 -2.17
N ASP A 302 -19.30 -17.00 -2.07
CA ASP A 302 -20.36 -16.26 -2.80
C ASP A 302 -20.57 -14.82 -2.26
N THR A 303 -19.92 -14.44 -1.16
CA THR A 303 -20.06 -13.12 -0.53
C THR A 303 -18.77 -12.71 0.14
N GLY A 304 -18.48 -11.40 0.18
CA GLY A 304 -17.33 -10.83 0.89
C GLY A 304 -17.20 -11.26 2.35
N ASP A 305 -18.30 -11.27 3.12
CA ASP A 305 -18.28 -11.64 4.55
C ASP A 305 -17.80 -13.08 4.77
N LYS A 306 -18.35 -14.03 4.02
CA LYS A 306 -17.92 -15.43 4.05
C LYS A 306 -16.48 -15.61 3.54
N ALA A 307 -16.05 -14.79 2.60
CA ALA A 307 -14.68 -14.83 2.10
C ALA A 307 -13.69 -14.43 3.20
N LEU A 308 -13.99 -13.36 3.96
CA LEU A 308 -13.19 -12.96 5.13
C LEU A 308 -13.17 -14.05 6.20
N GLU A 309 -14.31 -14.66 6.49
CA GLU A 309 -14.38 -15.76 7.45
C GLU A 309 -13.48 -16.93 7.02
N LYS A 310 -13.54 -17.35 5.75
CA LYS A 310 -12.63 -18.38 5.22
C LYS A 310 -11.16 -17.99 5.22
N LEU A 311 -10.82 -16.74 4.91
CA LEU A 311 -9.44 -16.27 5.01
C LEU A 311 -8.91 -16.36 6.45
N ILE A 312 -9.77 -16.12 7.43
CA ILE A 312 -9.39 -16.13 8.86
C ILE A 312 -9.46 -17.54 9.47
N GLU A 313 -10.35 -18.40 9.02
CA GLU A 313 -10.57 -19.72 9.63
C GLU A 313 -9.84 -20.86 8.91
N GLY A 314 -9.68 -20.76 7.58
CA GLY A 314 -9.14 -21.81 6.72
C GLY A 314 -10.25 -22.69 6.13
#